data_AF-A0A956NXK2-F1
#
_entry.id   AF-A0A956NXK2-F1
#
_cell.length_a   1.000
_cell.length_b   1.000
_cell.length_c   1.000
_cell.angle_alpha   90.00
_cell.angle_beta   90.00
_cell.angle_gamma   90.00
#
_symmetry.space_group_name_H-M   'P 1'
#
loop_
_entity.id
_entity.type
_entity.pdbx_description
1 polymer ?
#
loop_
_entity_poly.entity_id
_entity_poly.type
_entity_poly.pdbx_seq_one_letter_code
_entity_poly.pdbx_strand_id
1 'polypeptide(L)'
;SWGGMINGLLTLRGGWQKVVDDPILKFFVVGITAYGMSTFEGPMLSVKSVNALAHYTDWIIAHVHTGALGWNGFLTFGMIYWLAPRLFQAPLHSKKAASLHFWIATFGIILYVVAIYSAGVTQGLMWRAFDETGRLTYPDFVETVLRLMPMYWVRVAGGSLYIAGMLIFSWNIVQTWRKRPARYDVPVVRAAALRAPEPSQAAPSPGLLGGLAFHRRWERMPVLFTVLVTVAVAIASLAEIIPTFLIKSNVPTIASVKPYTPLELYGRDMYIREGCVNCHSQMIRPLRYETERYGEYSKPGESVYEHPFLWGSRRIGPDLAREGGKYPNLWHVRHFANPRELSPRSIMPAYPHFATAPIDFDVLARRVDAMAMLGVPYGEAVTNAIPMARAQAAEIAADIEATGGPAGLADREIVAIVAYMQRIGRDIATTGTVASRGTAP
;
A
#
# COMPACT_ATOMS: atom_id res chain seq x y z
N SER A 1 18.13 12.20 0.82
CA SER A 1 17.85 11.54 -0.47
C SER A 1 18.44 12.26 -1.68
N TRP A 2 18.11 13.54 -1.91
CA TRP A 2 18.58 14.29 -3.09
C TRP A 2 20.10 14.39 -3.24
N GLY A 3 20.87 14.38 -2.14
CA GLY A 3 22.33 14.29 -2.20
C GLY A 3 22.82 13.06 -2.99
N GLY A 4 22.12 11.91 -2.87
CA GLY A 4 22.43 10.71 -3.66
C GLY A 4 22.10 10.88 -5.15
N MET A 5 20.98 11.52 -5.47
CA MET A 5 20.62 11.83 -6.86
C MET A 5 21.65 12.75 -7.49
N ILE A 6 21.94 13.87 -6.83
CA ILE A 6 22.89 14.89 -7.30
C ILE A 6 24.27 14.26 -7.46
N ASN A 7 24.73 13.47 -6.50
CA ASN A 7 26.00 12.76 -6.59
C ASN A 7 26.05 11.82 -7.80
N GLY A 8 24.99 11.03 -8.03
CA GLY A 8 24.89 10.12 -9.16
C GLY A 8 24.91 10.85 -10.52
N LEU A 9 24.13 11.93 -10.67
CA LEU A 9 24.08 12.70 -11.92
C LEU A 9 25.36 13.53 -12.15
N LEU A 10 25.93 14.13 -11.12
CA LEU A 10 27.18 14.89 -11.21
C LEU A 10 28.40 14.00 -11.46
N THR A 11 28.35 12.71 -11.11
CA THR A 11 29.39 11.74 -11.51
C THR A 11 29.50 11.62 -13.04
N LEU A 12 28.43 11.91 -13.78
CA LEU A 12 28.43 11.92 -15.25
C LEU A 12 28.89 13.25 -15.85
N ARG A 13 29.31 14.24 -15.04
CA ARG A 13 29.81 15.53 -15.53
C ARG A 13 31.00 15.32 -16.47
N GLY A 14 30.92 15.85 -17.69
CA GLY A 14 31.91 15.64 -18.75
C GLY A 14 31.80 14.29 -19.50
N GLY A 15 30.87 13.42 -19.11
CA GLY A 15 30.63 12.10 -19.68
C GLY A 15 29.23 11.89 -20.27
N TRP A 16 28.37 12.91 -20.29
CA TRP A 16 26.97 12.84 -20.73
C TRP A 16 26.78 12.27 -22.15
N GLN A 17 27.73 12.51 -23.05
CA GLN A 17 27.75 11.94 -24.40
C GLN A 17 27.68 10.40 -24.39
N LYS A 18 28.25 9.75 -23.38
CA LYS A 18 28.23 8.28 -23.26
C LYS A 18 26.83 7.72 -22.99
N VAL A 19 25.94 8.52 -22.40
CA VAL A 19 24.56 8.12 -22.10
C VAL A 19 23.77 7.89 -23.39
N VAL A 20 24.11 8.59 -24.48
CA VAL A 20 23.43 8.43 -25.77
C VAL A 20 23.64 7.03 -26.35
N ASP A 21 24.84 6.48 -26.20
CA ASP A 21 25.25 5.23 -26.84
C ASP A 21 25.12 4.01 -25.91
N ASP A 22 25.33 4.18 -24.60
CA ASP A 22 25.33 3.07 -23.65
C ASP A 22 23.94 2.86 -23.01
N PRO A 23 23.21 1.78 -23.34
CA PRO A 23 21.90 1.51 -22.75
C PRO A 23 21.96 1.33 -21.24
N ILE A 24 23.09 0.86 -20.68
CA ILE A 24 23.26 0.67 -19.24
C ILE A 24 23.22 2.02 -18.53
N LEU A 25 23.95 3.01 -19.07
CA LEU A 25 23.96 4.37 -18.52
C LEU A 25 22.58 5.03 -18.63
N LYS A 26 21.82 4.75 -19.69
CA LYS A 26 20.43 5.24 -19.81
C LYS A 26 19.55 4.76 -18.67
N PHE A 27 19.61 3.45 -18.35
CA PHE A 27 18.89 2.88 -17.21
C PHE A 27 19.30 3.55 -15.90
N PHE A 28 20.59 3.74 -15.65
CA PHE A 28 21.06 4.39 -14.43
C PHE A 28 20.62 5.85 -14.32
N VAL A 29 20.72 6.62 -15.39
CA VAL A 29 20.30 8.04 -15.40
C VAL A 29 18.81 8.16 -15.10
N VAL A 30 17.96 7.44 -15.85
CA VAL A 30 16.51 7.48 -15.63
C VAL A 30 16.14 6.95 -14.24
N GLY A 31 16.80 5.88 -13.78
CA GLY A 31 16.61 5.35 -12.43
C GLY A 31 16.91 6.35 -11.32
N ILE A 32 18.02 7.09 -11.45
CA ILE A 32 18.41 8.14 -10.50
C ILE A 32 17.48 9.35 -10.59
N THR A 33 17.00 9.72 -11.78
CA THR A 33 16.01 10.78 -11.94
C THR A 33 14.68 10.41 -11.28
N ALA A 34 14.19 9.19 -11.49
CA ALA A 34 12.98 8.68 -10.84
C ALA A 34 13.14 8.62 -9.32
N TYR A 35 14.33 8.25 -8.82
CA TYR A 35 14.66 8.33 -7.39
C TYR A 35 14.52 9.75 -6.85
N GLY A 36 15.07 10.73 -7.57
CA GLY A 36 14.92 12.15 -7.25
C GLY A 36 13.47 12.57 -7.11
N MET A 37 12.66 12.21 -8.10
CA MET A 37 11.23 12.53 -8.12
C MET A 37 10.48 11.86 -6.97
N SER A 38 10.61 10.55 -6.80
CA SER A 38 9.96 9.84 -5.69
C SER A 38 10.39 10.39 -4.34
N THR A 39 11.67 10.70 -4.15
CA THR A 39 12.14 11.22 -2.85
C THR A 39 11.88 12.70 -2.62
N PHE A 40 11.41 13.42 -3.64
CA PHE A 40 10.79 14.73 -3.50
C PHE A 40 9.32 14.61 -3.11
N GLU A 41 8.59 13.73 -3.78
CA GLU A 41 7.17 13.51 -3.54
C GLU A 41 6.88 12.91 -2.16
N GLY A 42 7.72 12.00 -1.67
CA GLY A 42 7.52 11.36 -0.36
C GLY A 42 7.38 12.40 0.77
N PRO A 43 8.33 13.33 0.94
CA PRO A 43 8.20 14.44 1.87
C PRO A 43 6.97 15.33 1.60
N MET A 44 6.66 15.65 0.33
CA MET A 44 5.43 16.41 0.01
C MET A 44 4.17 15.70 0.50
N LEU A 45 4.07 14.38 0.33
CA LEU A 45 2.94 13.57 0.77
C LEU A 45 2.80 13.48 2.30
N SER A 46 3.86 13.84 3.05
CA SER A 46 3.82 13.94 4.51
C SER A 46 3.22 15.28 4.99
N VAL A 47 3.16 16.29 4.13
CA VAL A 47 2.53 17.58 4.45
C VAL A 47 1.02 17.40 4.51
N LYS A 48 0.41 17.74 5.66
CA LYS A 48 -1.02 17.51 5.94
C LYS A 48 -1.97 17.97 4.83
N SER A 49 -1.73 19.15 4.25
CA SER A 49 -2.56 19.71 3.18
C SER A 49 -2.49 18.92 1.87
N VAL A 50 -1.30 18.43 1.52
CA VAL A 50 -1.09 17.57 0.34
C VAL A 50 -1.66 16.18 0.63
N ASN A 51 -1.39 15.62 1.80
CA ASN A 51 -1.90 14.32 2.22
C ASN A 51 -3.43 14.28 2.23
N ALA A 52 -4.09 15.37 2.65
CA ALA A 52 -5.54 15.47 2.60
C ALA A 52 -6.09 15.17 1.18
N LEU A 53 -5.36 15.56 0.12
CA LEU A 53 -5.74 15.26 -1.26
C LEU A 53 -5.28 13.87 -1.72
N ALA A 54 -4.04 13.50 -1.42
CA ALA A 54 -3.38 12.34 -2.01
C ALA A 54 -3.67 11.01 -1.30
N HIS A 55 -3.96 11.02 0.01
CA HIS A 55 -4.20 9.79 0.76
C HIS A 55 -5.44 9.06 0.20
N TYR A 56 -5.34 7.73 0.12
CA TYR A 56 -6.34 6.80 -0.41
C TYR A 56 -6.57 6.87 -1.93
N THR A 57 -6.01 7.86 -2.61
CA THR A 57 -6.12 8.00 -4.05
C THR A 57 -5.00 7.25 -4.78
N ASP A 58 -5.16 7.18 -6.09
CA ASP A 58 -4.16 6.66 -7.01
C ASP A 58 -2.87 7.49 -7.06
N TRP A 59 -2.81 8.66 -6.43
CA TRP A 59 -1.55 9.41 -6.30
C TRP A 59 -0.49 8.56 -5.60
N ILE A 60 -0.85 7.91 -4.49
CA ILE A 60 0.08 7.04 -3.75
C ILE A 60 0.56 5.88 -4.63
N ILE A 61 -0.32 5.37 -5.51
CA ILE A 61 0.03 4.33 -6.48
C ILE A 61 0.99 4.85 -7.54
N ALA A 62 0.82 6.06 -8.06
CA ALA A 62 1.78 6.65 -8.99
C ALA A 62 3.14 6.84 -8.32
N HIS A 63 3.16 7.43 -7.11
CA HIS A 63 4.37 7.64 -6.32
C HIS A 63 5.18 6.35 -6.11
N VAL A 64 4.51 5.28 -5.65
CA VAL A 64 5.20 4.01 -5.41
C VAL A 64 5.68 3.36 -6.71
N HIS A 65 4.99 3.51 -7.84
CA HIS A 65 5.44 2.95 -9.12
C HIS A 65 6.58 3.77 -9.74
N THR A 66 6.61 5.09 -9.55
CA THR A 66 7.79 5.92 -9.88
C THR A 66 9.02 5.40 -9.13
N GLY A 67 8.86 5.04 -7.84
CA GLY A 67 9.95 4.48 -7.03
C GLY A 67 10.30 3.03 -7.36
N ALA A 68 9.30 2.15 -7.45
CA ALA A 68 9.51 0.72 -7.64
C ALA A 68 9.95 0.37 -9.07
N LEU A 69 9.27 0.93 -10.07
CA LEU A 69 9.53 0.61 -11.47
C LEU A 69 10.48 1.62 -12.11
N GLY A 70 10.28 2.91 -11.85
CA GLY A 70 11.11 3.98 -12.40
C GLY A 70 12.50 4.01 -11.79
N TRP A 71 12.63 3.91 -10.46
CA TRP A 71 13.92 3.89 -9.76
C TRP A 71 14.49 2.48 -9.59
N ASN A 72 13.89 1.65 -8.73
CA ASN A 72 14.46 0.36 -8.36
C ASN A 72 14.57 -0.59 -9.55
N GLY A 73 13.51 -0.67 -10.37
CA GLY A 73 13.49 -1.48 -11.59
C GLY A 73 14.61 -1.09 -12.55
N PHE A 74 14.71 0.18 -12.91
CA PHE A 74 15.73 0.65 -13.86
C PHE A 74 17.16 0.51 -13.34
N LEU A 75 17.42 0.83 -12.06
CA LEU A 75 18.74 0.56 -11.48
C LEU A 75 19.07 -0.93 -11.54
N THR A 76 18.11 -1.79 -11.21
CA THR A 76 18.29 -3.25 -11.24
C THR A 76 18.56 -3.75 -12.65
N PHE A 77 17.82 -3.27 -13.65
CA PHE A 77 18.08 -3.62 -15.05
C PHE A 77 19.46 -3.17 -15.51
N GLY A 78 19.85 -1.93 -15.23
CA GLY A 78 21.19 -1.41 -15.53
C GLY A 78 22.29 -2.25 -14.86
N MET A 79 22.15 -2.55 -13.57
CA MET A 79 23.08 -3.39 -12.81
C MET A 79 23.20 -4.78 -13.44
N ILE A 80 22.09 -5.43 -13.76
CA ILE A 80 22.12 -6.79 -14.34
C ILE A 80 22.71 -6.77 -15.75
N TYR A 81 22.37 -5.80 -16.60
CA TYR A 81 23.01 -5.69 -17.92
C TYR A 81 24.51 -5.46 -17.84
N TRP A 82 25.00 -4.80 -16.79
CA TRP A 82 26.42 -4.62 -16.54
C TRP A 82 27.09 -5.86 -15.92
N LEU A 83 26.42 -6.53 -14.99
CA LEU A 83 26.92 -7.69 -14.26
C LEU A 83 26.92 -8.96 -15.10
N ALA A 84 25.83 -9.22 -15.85
CA ALA A 84 25.64 -10.49 -16.55
C ALA A 84 26.81 -10.85 -17.49
N PRO A 85 27.36 -9.93 -18.31
CA PRO A 85 28.52 -10.26 -19.14
C PRO A 85 29.78 -10.60 -18.35
N ARG A 86 29.97 -10.01 -17.17
CA ARG A 86 31.12 -10.23 -16.29
C ARG A 86 31.01 -11.54 -15.52
N LEU A 87 29.82 -11.81 -15.00
CA LEU A 87 29.52 -13.04 -14.27
C LEU A 87 29.51 -14.25 -15.20
N PHE A 88 28.90 -14.11 -16.38
CA PHE A 88 28.80 -15.19 -17.35
C PHE A 88 30.02 -15.30 -18.27
N GLN A 89 30.99 -14.38 -18.16
CA GLN A 89 32.17 -14.31 -19.03
C GLN A 89 31.84 -14.42 -20.51
N ALA A 90 30.70 -13.83 -20.89
CA ALA A 90 30.14 -13.87 -22.22
C ALA A 90 29.68 -12.47 -22.62
N PRO A 91 29.91 -12.04 -23.87
CA PRO A 91 29.40 -10.74 -24.31
C PRO A 91 27.87 -10.72 -24.22
N LEU A 92 27.31 -9.57 -23.83
CA LEU A 92 25.86 -9.36 -23.81
C LEU A 92 25.27 -9.75 -25.16
N HIS A 93 24.22 -10.58 -25.16
CA HIS A 93 23.67 -11.15 -26.39
C HIS A 93 23.28 -10.08 -27.42
N SER A 94 22.57 -9.01 -26.99
CA SER A 94 22.22 -7.89 -27.87
C SER A 94 22.14 -6.55 -27.13
N LYS A 95 23.02 -5.60 -27.49
CA LYS A 95 22.93 -4.21 -27.03
C LYS A 95 21.71 -3.47 -27.60
N LYS A 96 21.30 -3.80 -28.82
CA LYS A 96 20.08 -3.24 -29.45
C LYS A 96 18.83 -3.63 -28.68
N ALA A 97 18.73 -4.89 -28.24
CA ALA A 97 17.62 -5.36 -27.41
C ALA A 97 17.60 -4.68 -26.03
N ALA A 98 18.76 -4.42 -25.42
CA ALA A 98 18.84 -3.64 -24.19
C ALA A 98 18.36 -2.19 -24.39
N SER A 99 18.70 -1.56 -25.51
CA SER A 99 18.20 -0.22 -25.87
C SER A 99 16.68 -0.22 -26.15
N LEU A 100 16.17 -1.26 -26.82
CA LEU A 100 14.74 -1.43 -27.05
C LEU A 100 13.97 -1.61 -25.74
N HIS A 101 14.47 -2.47 -24.85
CA HIS A 101 13.92 -2.62 -23.50
C HIS A 101 13.88 -1.28 -22.77
N PHE A 102 14.98 -0.52 -22.78
CA PHE A 102 15.04 0.81 -22.16
C PHE A 102 13.90 1.71 -22.65
N TRP A 103 13.73 1.86 -23.97
CA TRP A 103 12.72 2.77 -24.51
C TRP A 103 11.29 2.30 -24.24
N ILE A 104 11.02 1.01 -24.41
CA ILE A 104 9.69 0.44 -24.14
C ILE A 104 9.34 0.59 -22.66
N ALA A 105 10.26 0.26 -21.76
CA ALA A 105 10.04 0.39 -20.33
C ALA A 105 9.89 1.86 -19.90
N THR A 106 10.68 2.78 -20.50
CA THR A 106 10.63 4.22 -20.19
C THR A 106 9.30 4.82 -20.63
N PHE A 107 8.89 4.55 -21.86
CA PHE A 107 7.59 5.00 -22.36
C PHE A 107 6.44 4.36 -21.57
N GLY A 108 6.54 3.07 -21.27
CA GLY A 108 5.57 2.34 -20.47
C GLY A 108 5.39 2.92 -19.07
N ILE A 109 6.48 3.22 -18.35
CA ILE A 109 6.39 3.79 -17.01
C ILE A 109 5.87 5.23 -17.04
N ILE A 110 6.29 6.07 -18.00
CA ILE A 110 5.77 7.43 -18.13
C ILE A 110 4.26 7.42 -18.36
N LEU A 111 3.79 6.59 -19.31
CA LEU A 111 2.38 6.44 -19.61
C LEU A 111 1.59 5.98 -18.38
N TYR A 112 2.14 5.02 -17.63
CA TYR A 112 1.56 4.54 -16.38
C TYR A 112 1.45 5.63 -15.33
N VAL A 113 2.56 6.30 -14.98
CA VAL A 113 2.57 7.24 -13.85
C VAL A 113 1.78 8.49 -14.15
N VAL A 114 1.86 9.04 -15.37
CA VAL A 114 1.08 10.22 -15.76
C VAL A 114 -0.41 9.94 -15.64
N ALA A 115 -0.89 8.81 -16.16
CA ALA A 115 -2.31 8.45 -16.08
C ALA A 115 -2.77 8.30 -14.63
N ILE A 116 -1.94 7.71 -13.77
CA ILE A 116 -2.30 7.41 -12.38
C ILE A 116 -2.12 8.62 -11.44
N TYR A 117 -1.21 9.55 -11.74
CA TYR A 117 -1.22 10.88 -11.10
C TYR A 117 -2.49 11.64 -11.47
N SER A 118 -2.88 11.64 -12.76
CA SER A 118 -4.15 12.26 -13.18
C SER A 118 -5.33 11.61 -12.44
N ALA A 119 -5.36 10.28 -12.32
CA ALA A 119 -6.40 9.58 -11.58
C ALA A 119 -6.45 9.99 -10.10
N GLY A 120 -5.28 10.04 -9.45
CA GLY A 120 -5.18 10.41 -8.04
C GLY A 120 -5.65 11.84 -7.76
N VAL A 121 -5.26 12.79 -8.61
CA VAL A 121 -5.71 14.18 -8.51
C VAL A 121 -7.21 14.28 -8.78
N THR A 122 -7.72 13.64 -9.83
CA THR A 122 -9.16 13.63 -10.15
C THR A 122 -9.98 13.03 -9.00
N GLN A 123 -9.57 11.89 -8.43
CA GLN A 123 -10.20 11.31 -7.24
C GLN A 123 -10.26 12.29 -6.08
N GLY A 124 -9.10 12.84 -5.69
CA GLY A 124 -9.00 13.72 -4.54
C GLY A 124 -9.82 15.00 -4.71
N LEU A 125 -9.91 15.55 -5.93
CA LEU A 125 -10.70 16.72 -6.26
C LEU A 125 -12.20 16.43 -6.31
N MET A 126 -12.62 15.31 -6.92
CA MET A 126 -14.03 14.92 -6.96
C MET A 126 -14.56 14.63 -5.56
N TRP A 127 -13.82 13.90 -4.73
CA TRP A 127 -14.29 13.54 -3.39
C TRP A 127 -14.52 14.73 -2.47
N ARG A 128 -13.80 15.84 -2.69
CA ARG A 128 -13.93 17.09 -1.90
C ARG A 128 -14.81 18.16 -2.52
N ALA A 129 -15.35 17.92 -3.72
CA ALA A 129 -16.15 18.90 -4.43
C ALA A 129 -17.49 19.09 -3.70
N PHE A 130 -17.80 20.35 -3.38
CA PHE A 130 -19.09 20.77 -2.85
C PHE A 130 -19.77 21.69 -3.87
N ASP A 131 -21.08 21.56 -4.00
CA ASP A 131 -21.91 22.51 -4.75
C ASP A 131 -22.19 23.80 -3.95
N GLU A 132 -22.87 24.74 -4.58
CA GLU A 132 -23.26 26.03 -3.96
C GLU A 132 -24.18 25.87 -2.74
N THR A 133 -24.88 24.73 -2.64
CA THR A 133 -25.76 24.40 -1.51
C THR A 133 -24.99 23.79 -0.34
N GLY A 134 -23.68 23.55 -0.50
CA GLY A 134 -22.82 22.95 0.52
C GLY A 134 -22.94 21.44 0.61
N ARG A 135 -23.51 20.76 -0.39
CA ARG A 135 -23.59 19.30 -0.51
C ARG A 135 -22.50 18.77 -1.44
N LEU A 136 -22.18 17.49 -1.34
CA LEU A 136 -21.19 16.87 -2.21
C LEU A 136 -21.67 16.88 -3.67
N THR A 137 -20.84 17.40 -4.57
CA THR A 137 -21.15 17.41 -6.02
C THR A 137 -21.26 15.99 -6.58
N TYR A 138 -20.44 15.07 -6.06
CA TYR A 138 -20.36 13.68 -6.51
C TYR A 138 -20.67 12.75 -5.33
N PRO A 139 -21.93 12.62 -4.89
CA PRO A 139 -22.28 11.83 -3.70
C PRO A 139 -22.10 10.32 -3.91
N ASP A 140 -22.34 9.84 -5.13
CA ASP A 140 -22.16 8.44 -5.48
C ASP A 140 -20.70 8.13 -5.80
N PHE A 141 -20.11 7.20 -5.06
CA PHE A 141 -18.70 6.84 -5.23
C PHE A 141 -18.41 6.29 -6.65
N VAL A 142 -19.37 5.60 -7.26
CA VAL A 142 -19.23 4.98 -8.59
C VAL A 142 -18.99 6.01 -9.70
N GLU A 143 -19.47 7.24 -9.54
CA GLU A 143 -19.26 8.30 -10.53
C GLU A 143 -17.78 8.65 -10.66
N THR A 144 -17.08 8.74 -9.53
CA THR A 144 -15.63 8.95 -9.55
C THR A 144 -14.95 7.79 -10.24
N VAL A 145 -15.29 6.54 -9.88
CA VAL A 145 -14.71 5.34 -10.52
C VAL A 145 -14.86 5.37 -12.04
N LEU A 146 -16.04 5.73 -12.53
CA LEU A 146 -16.32 5.82 -13.96
C LEU A 146 -15.48 6.89 -14.66
N ARG A 147 -15.23 8.01 -13.99
CA ARG A 147 -14.38 9.07 -14.53
C ARG A 147 -12.92 8.63 -14.69
N LEU A 148 -12.44 7.71 -13.86
CA LEU A 148 -11.06 7.21 -13.88
C LEU A 148 -10.82 6.09 -14.89
N MET A 149 -11.87 5.44 -15.39
CA MET A 149 -11.73 4.27 -16.27
C MET A 149 -10.79 4.49 -17.47
N PRO A 150 -10.82 5.63 -18.18
CA PRO A 150 -9.87 5.90 -19.25
C PRO A 150 -8.40 5.89 -18.77
N MET A 151 -8.13 6.44 -17.58
CA MET A 151 -6.80 6.49 -16.98
C MET A 151 -6.32 5.08 -16.58
N TYR A 152 -7.24 4.21 -16.15
CA TYR A 152 -6.93 2.81 -15.88
C TYR A 152 -6.58 2.02 -17.14
N TRP A 153 -7.25 2.29 -18.27
CA TRP A 153 -6.85 1.69 -19.54
C TRP A 153 -5.46 2.16 -20.00
N VAL A 154 -5.14 3.44 -19.81
CA VAL A 154 -3.81 3.97 -20.10
C VAL A 154 -2.74 3.34 -19.19
N ARG A 155 -3.06 3.13 -17.90
CA ARG A 155 -2.23 2.38 -16.96
C ARG A 155 -1.97 0.95 -17.44
N VAL A 156 -2.99 0.24 -17.90
CA VAL A 156 -2.85 -1.12 -18.44
C VAL A 156 -1.94 -1.13 -19.67
N ALA A 157 -2.10 -0.17 -20.59
CA ALA A 157 -1.22 -0.03 -21.74
C ALA A 157 0.24 0.22 -21.32
N GLY A 158 0.48 1.16 -20.41
CA GLY A 158 1.82 1.48 -19.90
C GLY A 158 2.48 0.32 -19.16
N GLY A 159 1.72 -0.37 -18.30
CA GLY A 159 2.18 -1.55 -17.58
C GLY A 159 2.49 -2.73 -18.52
N SER A 160 1.67 -2.93 -19.55
CA SER A 160 1.89 -3.98 -20.57
C SER A 160 3.16 -3.74 -21.36
N LEU A 161 3.45 -2.49 -21.72
CA LEU A 161 4.73 -2.11 -22.33
C LEU A 161 5.90 -2.43 -21.40
N TYR A 162 5.81 -2.05 -20.12
CA TYR A 162 6.85 -2.36 -19.15
C TYR A 162 7.11 -3.88 -19.03
N ILE A 163 6.05 -4.69 -18.98
CA ILE A 163 6.14 -6.15 -18.97
C ILE A 163 6.77 -6.67 -20.27
N ALA A 164 6.39 -6.16 -21.44
CA ALA A 164 7.02 -6.53 -22.71
C ALA A 164 8.53 -6.20 -22.69
N GLY A 165 8.91 -5.05 -22.13
CA GLY A 165 10.29 -4.68 -21.86
C GLY A 165 11.01 -5.72 -20.97
N MET A 166 10.36 -6.14 -19.88
CA MET A 166 10.87 -7.18 -18.98
C MET A 166 11.07 -8.52 -19.70
N LEU A 167 10.18 -8.90 -20.62
CA LEU A 167 10.34 -10.12 -21.41
C LEU A 167 11.55 -10.04 -22.36
N ILE A 168 11.76 -8.89 -23.00
CA ILE A 168 12.96 -8.62 -23.83
C ILE A 168 14.22 -8.70 -22.97
N PHE A 169 14.18 -8.13 -21.76
CA PHE A 169 15.25 -8.23 -20.77
C PHE A 169 15.57 -9.67 -20.42
N SER A 170 14.59 -10.43 -19.95
CA SER A 170 14.75 -11.82 -19.54
C SER A 170 15.31 -12.67 -20.68
N TRP A 171 14.76 -12.53 -21.89
CA TRP A 171 15.28 -13.19 -23.08
C TRP A 171 16.75 -12.85 -23.34
N ASN A 172 17.11 -11.56 -23.34
CA ASN A 172 18.49 -11.12 -23.60
C ASN A 172 19.49 -11.66 -22.56
N ILE A 173 19.10 -11.69 -21.28
CA ILE A 173 19.93 -12.26 -20.21
C ILE A 173 20.05 -13.78 -20.34
N VAL A 174 18.95 -14.51 -20.62
CA VAL A 174 18.99 -15.96 -20.85
C VAL A 174 19.88 -16.31 -22.04
N GLN A 175 19.80 -15.57 -23.14
CA GLN A 175 20.67 -15.80 -24.29
C GLN A 175 22.14 -15.45 -24.00
N THR A 176 22.39 -14.46 -23.14
CA THR A 176 23.75 -14.15 -22.67
C THR A 176 24.31 -15.30 -21.82
N TRP A 177 23.50 -15.82 -20.89
CA TRP A 177 23.86 -16.97 -20.06
C TRP A 177 24.09 -18.24 -20.88
N ARG A 178 23.33 -18.47 -21.96
CA ARG A 178 23.53 -19.62 -22.87
C ARG A 178 24.85 -19.56 -23.63
N LYS A 179 25.42 -18.38 -23.82
CA LYS A 179 26.72 -18.16 -24.49
C LYS A 179 27.92 -18.29 -23.54
N ARG A 180 27.70 -18.58 -22.25
CA ARG A 180 28.78 -18.75 -21.27
C ARG A 180 29.71 -19.91 -21.64
N PRO A 181 31.01 -19.82 -21.32
CA PRO A 181 31.89 -20.97 -21.40
C PRO A 181 31.49 -22.04 -20.37
N ALA A 182 31.79 -23.31 -20.67
CA ALA A 182 31.51 -24.43 -19.77
C ALA A 182 32.35 -24.38 -18.47
N ARG A 183 33.52 -23.75 -18.54
CA ARG A 183 34.40 -23.49 -17.40
C ARG A 183 34.59 -21.98 -17.29
N TYR A 184 34.41 -21.47 -16.08
CA TYR A 184 34.67 -20.08 -15.76
C TYR A 184 36.12 -19.89 -15.39
N ASP A 185 36.72 -18.84 -15.91
CA ASP A 185 37.97 -18.33 -15.36
C ASP A 185 37.65 -17.76 -13.98
N VAL A 186 38.44 -18.09 -12.96
CA VAL A 186 38.29 -17.46 -11.65
C VAL A 186 39.36 -16.37 -11.58
N PRO A 187 39.08 -15.12 -11.99
CA PRO A 187 40.06 -14.06 -11.86
C PRO A 187 40.36 -13.87 -10.38
N VAL A 188 41.60 -14.14 -9.97
CA VAL A 188 42.06 -13.88 -8.60
C VAL A 188 42.17 -12.37 -8.44
N VAL A 189 41.08 -11.73 -8.01
CA VAL A 189 41.07 -10.31 -7.67
C VAL A 189 41.81 -10.16 -6.34
N ARG A 190 43.13 -9.94 -6.40
CA ARG A 190 43.88 -9.49 -5.24
C ARG A 190 43.46 -8.06 -4.95
N ALA A 191 42.76 -7.85 -3.84
CA ALA A 191 42.52 -6.50 -3.33
C ALA A 191 43.88 -5.79 -3.20
N ALA A 192 43.95 -4.54 -3.65
CA ALA A 192 45.14 -3.73 -3.41
C ALA A 192 45.41 -3.74 -1.91
N ALA A 193 46.67 -4.00 -1.51
CA ALA A 193 47.04 -3.96 -0.12
C ALA A 193 46.63 -2.60 0.47
N LEU A 194 45.99 -2.63 1.65
CA LEU A 194 45.63 -1.42 2.40
C LEU A 194 46.92 -0.61 2.64
N ARG A 195 47.19 0.37 1.78
CA ARG A 195 48.29 1.33 1.96
C ARG A 195 47.86 2.34 3.02
N ALA A 196 48.79 2.69 3.90
CA ALA A 196 48.61 3.86 4.75
C ALA A 196 48.25 5.06 3.86
N PRO A 197 47.25 5.88 4.24
CA PRO A 197 46.79 6.96 3.40
C PRO A 197 47.95 7.93 3.16
N GLU A 198 48.40 8.05 1.91
CA GLU A 198 49.31 9.14 1.56
C GLU A 198 48.60 10.47 1.84
N PRO A 199 49.33 11.51 2.31
CA PRO A 199 48.78 12.84 2.42
C PRO A 199 48.18 13.24 1.07
N SER A 200 46.89 13.53 1.05
CA SER A 200 46.16 13.96 -0.14
C SER A 200 46.90 15.10 -0.84
N GLN A 201 47.52 14.84 -1.99
CA GLN A 201 48.09 15.88 -2.87
C GLN A 201 47.01 16.70 -3.59
N ALA A 202 45.73 16.31 -3.47
CA ALA A 202 44.62 17.07 -4.02
C ALA A 202 44.48 18.39 -3.25
N ALA A 203 44.70 19.51 -3.95
CA ALA A 203 44.43 20.84 -3.45
C ALA A 203 43.00 20.90 -2.86
N PRO A 204 42.78 21.57 -1.71
CA PRO A 204 41.45 21.75 -1.16
C PRO A 204 40.55 22.35 -2.25
N SER A 205 39.45 21.68 -2.56
CA SER A 205 38.52 22.12 -3.60
C SER A 205 38.02 23.52 -3.23
N PRO A 206 38.23 24.56 -4.07
CA PRO A 206 37.77 25.90 -3.74
C PRO A 206 36.25 25.91 -3.76
N GLY A 207 35.64 26.10 -2.59
CA GLY A 207 34.19 26.09 -2.41
C GLY A 207 33.80 25.98 -0.93
N LEU A 208 32.54 26.32 -0.61
CA LEU A 208 31.99 26.36 0.74
C LEU A 208 32.15 25.03 1.54
N LEU A 209 32.36 23.91 0.84
CA LEU A 209 32.51 22.55 1.40
C LEU A 209 33.96 22.02 1.35
N GLY A 210 34.92 22.81 0.88
CA GLY A 210 36.30 22.40 0.56
C GLY A 210 37.21 22.06 1.75
N GLY A 211 36.70 22.13 2.98
CA GLY A 211 37.47 21.95 4.22
C GLY A 211 36.88 20.91 5.18
N LEU A 212 35.95 20.04 4.76
CA LEU A 212 35.29 19.09 5.65
C LEU A 212 36.17 17.86 5.97
N ALA A 213 37.35 18.08 6.53
CA ALA A 213 38.23 17.01 7.05
C ALA A 213 37.49 16.12 8.08
N PHE A 214 36.54 16.69 8.81
CA PHE A 214 35.59 15.98 9.66
C PHE A 214 34.78 14.95 8.87
N HIS A 215 34.17 15.32 7.74
CA HIS A 215 33.35 14.40 6.93
C HIS A 215 34.17 13.19 6.46
N ARG A 216 35.39 13.42 5.93
CA ARG A 216 36.32 12.33 5.55
C ARG A 216 36.72 11.44 6.72
N ARG A 217 36.81 11.97 7.94
CA ARG A 217 37.09 11.17 9.14
C ARG A 217 35.94 10.20 9.44
N TRP A 218 34.70 10.63 9.28
CA TRP A 218 33.51 9.79 9.43
C TRP A 218 33.36 8.74 8.33
N GLU A 219 33.62 9.11 7.07
CA GLU A 219 33.61 8.17 5.93
C GLU A 219 34.58 6.98 6.13
N ARG A 220 35.68 7.20 6.86
CA ARG A 220 36.69 6.17 7.15
C ARG A 220 36.29 5.20 8.27
N MET A 221 35.18 5.45 8.97
CA MET A 221 34.72 4.63 10.10
C MET A 221 33.37 3.96 9.79
N PRO A 222 33.26 3.12 8.73
CA PRO A 222 31.98 2.58 8.29
C PRO A 222 31.31 1.72 9.37
N VAL A 223 32.07 0.91 10.12
CA VAL A 223 31.52 0.07 11.20
C VAL A 223 30.91 0.92 12.31
N LEU A 224 31.64 1.94 12.79
CA LEU A 224 31.13 2.84 13.82
C LEU A 224 29.90 3.61 13.33
N PHE A 225 29.93 4.10 12.09
CA PHE A 225 28.79 4.79 11.50
C PHE A 225 27.55 3.88 11.40
N THR A 226 27.71 2.63 10.95
CA THR A 226 26.64 1.63 10.92
C THR A 226 26.07 1.36 12.31
N VAL A 227 26.94 1.20 13.33
CA VAL A 227 26.50 1.01 14.72
C VAL A 227 25.69 2.22 15.21
N LEU A 228 26.20 3.44 14.99
CA LEU A 228 25.52 4.67 15.42
C LEU A 228 24.18 4.87 14.71
N VAL A 229 24.11 4.61 13.40
CA VAL A 229 22.83 4.65 12.66
C VAL A 229 21.86 3.61 13.18
N THR A 230 22.33 2.39 13.46
CA THR A 230 21.49 1.32 14.02
C THR A 230 20.94 1.73 15.39
N VAL A 231 21.78 2.28 16.26
CA VAL A 231 21.38 2.79 17.57
C VAL A 231 20.38 3.95 17.42
N ALA A 232 20.62 4.89 16.51
CA ALA A 232 19.73 6.02 16.28
C ALA A 232 18.34 5.57 15.77
N VAL A 233 18.30 4.63 14.82
CA VAL A 233 17.04 4.03 14.33
C VAL A 233 16.33 3.29 15.47
N ALA A 234 17.05 2.49 16.24
CA ALA A 234 16.48 1.77 17.38
C ALA A 234 15.88 2.75 18.41
N ILE A 235 16.60 3.81 18.78
CA ILE A 235 16.10 4.83 19.71
C ILE A 235 14.85 5.52 19.14
N ALA A 236 14.86 5.93 17.87
CA ALA A 236 13.71 6.56 17.25
C ALA A 236 12.49 5.62 17.23
N SER A 237 12.67 4.37 16.82
CA SER A 237 11.60 3.36 16.83
C SER A 237 11.08 3.09 18.24
N LEU A 238 11.95 2.96 19.24
CA LEU A 238 11.53 2.77 20.63
C LEU A 238 10.79 4.00 21.17
N ALA A 239 11.23 5.21 20.82
CA ALA A 239 10.57 6.46 21.22
C ALA A 239 9.18 6.61 20.58
N GLU A 240 8.93 6.03 19.42
CA GLU A 240 7.60 5.99 18.78
C GLU A 240 6.72 4.86 19.34
N ILE A 241 7.29 3.67 19.52
CA ILE A 241 6.54 2.45 19.87
C ILE A 241 6.20 2.39 21.36
N ILE A 242 7.18 2.62 22.24
CA ILE A 242 7.02 2.42 23.69
C ILE A 242 5.89 3.28 24.26
N PRO A 243 5.79 4.59 23.96
CA PRO A 243 4.72 5.42 24.49
C PRO A 243 3.33 4.92 24.09
N THR A 244 3.16 4.36 22.89
CA THR A 244 1.86 3.86 22.43
C THR A 244 1.42 2.61 23.20
N PHE A 245 2.35 1.77 23.67
CA PHE A 245 2.03 0.59 24.50
C PHE A 245 1.88 0.90 26.00
N LEU A 246 2.70 1.81 26.53
CA LEU A 246 2.74 2.06 27.99
C LEU A 246 1.77 3.15 28.46
N ILE A 247 1.47 4.14 27.61
CA ILE A 247 0.63 5.28 27.98
C ILE A 247 -0.81 5.01 27.53
N LYS A 248 -1.64 4.49 28.44
CA LYS A 248 -3.05 4.15 28.15
C LYS A 248 -3.86 5.31 27.58
N SER A 249 -3.54 6.56 27.92
CA SER A 249 -4.22 7.74 27.36
C SER A 249 -3.94 7.96 25.87
N ASN A 250 -2.89 7.36 25.30
CA ASN A 250 -2.60 7.44 23.87
C ASN A 250 -3.50 6.52 23.03
N VAL A 251 -4.09 5.48 23.65
CA VAL A 251 -5.05 4.56 23.02
C VAL A 251 -6.35 4.55 23.83
N PRO A 252 -7.15 5.63 23.76
CA PRO A 252 -8.38 5.72 24.53
C PRO A 252 -9.36 4.65 24.07
N THR A 253 -9.76 3.77 24.98
CA THR A 253 -10.80 2.76 24.74
C THR A 253 -12.18 3.38 24.86
N ILE A 254 -13.11 3.00 23.99
CA ILE A 254 -14.50 3.44 24.06
C ILE A 254 -15.31 2.37 24.79
N ALA A 255 -16.01 2.74 25.87
CA ALA A 255 -16.70 1.78 26.73
C ALA A 255 -17.80 0.96 26.01
N SER A 256 -18.42 1.54 24.98
CA SER A 256 -19.44 0.87 24.16
C SER A 256 -18.85 -0.12 23.15
N VAL A 257 -17.56 -0.02 22.83
CA VAL A 257 -16.91 -0.94 21.88
C VAL A 257 -16.75 -2.31 22.54
N LYS A 258 -17.37 -3.32 21.92
CA LYS A 258 -17.31 -4.73 22.34
C LYS A 258 -16.50 -5.55 21.35
N PRO A 259 -15.85 -6.65 21.78
CA PRO A 259 -15.28 -7.62 20.87
C PRO A 259 -16.32 -8.08 19.83
N TYR A 260 -15.85 -8.39 18.62
CA TYR A 260 -16.68 -9.03 17.60
C TYR A 260 -17.27 -10.33 18.15
N THR A 261 -18.52 -10.64 17.84
CA THR A 261 -19.08 -11.97 18.13
C THR A 261 -18.29 -13.05 17.36
N PRO A 262 -18.38 -14.33 17.73
CA PRO A 262 -17.67 -15.38 17.02
C PRO A 262 -17.99 -15.44 15.51
N LEU A 263 -19.24 -15.19 15.12
CA LEU A 263 -19.65 -15.15 13.71
C LEU A 263 -19.12 -13.90 12.99
N GLU A 264 -19.18 -12.72 13.64
CA GLU A 264 -18.62 -11.47 13.10
C GLU A 264 -17.10 -11.58 12.92
N LEU A 265 -16.39 -12.23 13.85
CA LEU A 265 -14.96 -12.47 13.75
C LEU A 265 -14.63 -13.36 12.55
N TYR A 266 -15.41 -14.42 12.33
CA TYR A 266 -15.25 -15.25 11.13
C TYR A 266 -15.53 -14.47 9.85
N GLY A 267 -16.59 -13.66 9.83
CA GLY A 267 -16.89 -12.75 8.70
C GLY A 267 -15.77 -11.74 8.43
N ARG A 268 -15.14 -11.23 9.48
CA ARG A 268 -13.96 -10.36 9.37
C ARG A 268 -12.76 -11.10 8.77
N ASP A 269 -12.52 -12.34 9.19
CA ASP A 269 -11.46 -13.16 8.60
C ASP A 269 -11.73 -13.45 7.11
N MET A 270 -12.99 -13.63 6.72
CA MET A 270 -13.36 -13.70 5.30
C MET A 270 -13.08 -12.39 4.55
N TYR A 271 -13.41 -11.24 5.15
CA TYR A 271 -13.10 -9.93 4.57
C TYR A 271 -11.60 -9.76 4.28
N ILE A 272 -10.75 -10.28 5.16
CA ILE A 272 -9.29 -10.34 4.96
C ILE A 272 -8.93 -11.36 3.87
N ARG A 273 -9.48 -12.58 3.94
CA ARG A 273 -9.20 -13.68 3.01
C ARG A 273 -9.46 -13.29 1.56
N GLU A 274 -10.58 -12.61 1.31
CA GLU A 274 -10.98 -12.15 -0.02
C GLU A 274 -10.29 -10.85 -0.46
N GLY A 275 -9.48 -10.23 0.41
CA GLY A 275 -8.73 -9.03 0.08
C GLY A 275 -9.58 -7.77 -0.05
N CYS A 276 -10.75 -7.70 0.59
CA CYS A 276 -11.65 -6.54 0.53
C CYS A 276 -10.95 -5.24 0.98
N VAL A 277 -10.02 -5.33 1.93
CA VAL A 277 -9.16 -4.24 2.42
C VAL A 277 -8.30 -3.57 1.33
N ASN A 278 -8.07 -4.24 0.20
CA ASN A 278 -7.33 -3.66 -0.93
C ASN A 278 -8.17 -2.64 -1.73
N CYS A 279 -9.50 -2.73 -1.61
CA CYS A 279 -10.45 -1.89 -2.31
C CYS A 279 -11.16 -0.91 -1.38
N HIS A 280 -11.39 -1.30 -0.13
CA HIS A 280 -12.18 -0.57 0.85
C HIS A 280 -11.35 -0.25 2.09
N SER A 281 -11.34 1.02 2.46
CA SER A 281 -10.80 1.46 3.75
C SER A 281 -11.86 1.33 4.85
N GLN A 282 -11.39 1.32 6.09
CA GLN A 282 -12.23 1.40 7.29
C GLN A 282 -11.66 2.47 8.24
N MET A 283 -11.36 3.64 7.71
CA MET A 283 -10.86 4.77 8.49
C MET A 283 -11.26 6.09 7.82
N ILE A 284 -12.30 6.70 8.36
CA ILE A 284 -12.81 8.01 7.94
C ILE A 284 -11.95 9.09 8.58
N ARG A 285 -11.39 9.97 7.76
CA ARG A 285 -10.55 11.07 8.21
C ARG A 285 -11.40 12.23 8.72
N PRO A 286 -10.90 13.06 9.66
CA PRO A 286 -11.62 14.22 10.19
C PRO A 286 -11.60 15.40 9.20
N LEU A 287 -12.19 15.17 8.02
CA LEU A 287 -12.27 16.12 6.92
C LEU A 287 -13.74 16.25 6.53
N ARG A 288 -14.22 17.49 6.35
CA ARG A 288 -15.65 17.77 6.11
C ARG A 288 -16.27 16.91 4.99
N TYR A 289 -15.57 16.74 3.87
CA TYR A 289 -16.07 15.95 2.74
C TYR A 289 -16.08 14.44 2.97
N GLU A 290 -15.27 13.94 3.90
CA GLU A 290 -15.37 12.52 4.29
C GLU A 290 -16.49 12.33 5.30
N THR A 291 -16.63 13.25 6.25
CA THR A 291 -17.69 13.14 7.27
C THR A 291 -19.08 13.31 6.68
N GLU A 292 -19.23 14.18 5.67
CA GLU A 292 -20.48 14.33 4.93
C GLU A 292 -20.84 13.05 4.14
N ARG A 293 -19.83 12.36 3.60
CA ARG A 293 -20.04 11.18 2.74
C ARG A 293 -20.31 9.91 3.55
N TYR A 294 -19.54 9.70 4.60
CA TYR A 294 -19.47 8.44 5.32
C TYR A 294 -20.02 8.51 6.75
N GLY A 295 -20.15 9.70 7.32
CA GLY A 295 -20.55 9.90 8.72
C GLY A 295 -19.38 10.24 9.64
N GLU A 296 -19.55 10.04 10.95
CA GLU A 296 -18.56 10.45 11.95
C GLU A 296 -17.16 9.86 11.67
N TYR A 297 -16.11 10.69 11.81
CA TYR A 297 -14.73 10.26 11.61
C TYR A 297 -14.34 9.13 12.59
N SER A 298 -13.36 8.31 12.19
CA SER A 298 -12.93 7.16 12.98
C SER A 298 -12.09 7.57 14.18
N LYS A 299 -12.38 6.98 15.34
CA LYS A 299 -11.64 7.17 16.60
C LYS A 299 -10.72 5.96 16.85
N PRO A 300 -9.51 6.16 17.40
CA PRO A 300 -8.57 5.06 17.67
C PRO A 300 -9.16 3.92 18.50
N GLY A 301 -10.03 4.24 19.47
CA GLY A 301 -10.66 3.24 20.35
C GLY A 301 -11.63 2.28 19.67
N GLU A 302 -12.06 2.56 18.43
CA GLU A 302 -12.91 1.66 17.66
C GLU A 302 -12.16 0.43 17.17
N SER A 303 -10.87 0.57 16.86
CA SER A 303 -10.03 -0.53 16.34
C SER A 303 -9.27 -1.28 17.43
N VAL A 304 -9.60 -1.08 18.71
CA VAL A 304 -8.84 -1.65 19.85
C VAL A 304 -8.80 -3.18 19.84
N TYR A 305 -9.84 -3.84 19.30
CA TYR A 305 -9.91 -5.31 19.19
C TYR A 305 -9.58 -5.83 17.79
N GLU A 306 -9.07 -4.97 16.89
CA GLU A 306 -8.72 -5.38 15.53
C GLU A 306 -7.29 -5.88 15.42
N HIS A 307 -7.14 -7.19 15.19
CA HIS A 307 -5.86 -7.83 14.96
C HIS A 307 -5.87 -8.60 13.64
N PRO A 308 -5.21 -8.11 12.56
CA PRO A 308 -4.64 -6.76 12.39
C PRO A 308 -5.71 -5.68 12.16
N PHE A 309 -5.32 -4.39 12.23
CA PHE A 309 -6.21 -3.29 11.87
C PHE A 309 -6.62 -3.33 10.38
N LEU A 310 -7.81 -2.81 10.06
CA LEU A 310 -8.37 -2.83 8.69
C LEU A 310 -8.59 -1.45 8.06
N TRP A 311 -7.88 -0.43 8.54
CA TRP A 311 -7.99 0.97 8.10
C TRP A 311 -7.86 1.16 6.58
N GLY A 312 -7.10 0.28 5.91
CA GLY A 312 -6.85 0.35 4.48
C GLY A 312 -5.84 1.43 4.09
N SER A 313 -5.44 1.42 2.82
CA SER A 313 -4.45 2.37 2.28
C SER A 313 -4.84 2.97 0.92
N ARG A 314 -5.97 2.51 0.35
CA ARG A 314 -6.52 2.91 -0.94
C ARG A 314 -8.03 2.73 -0.96
N ARG A 315 -8.73 3.56 -1.74
CA ARG A 315 -10.18 3.46 -1.99
C ARG A 315 -10.44 3.27 -3.49
N ILE A 316 -10.74 2.02 -3.87
CA ILE A 316 -11.31 1.65 -5.18
C ILE A 316 -12.84 1.54 -5.06
N GLY A 317 -13.32 1.12 -3.89
CA GLY A 317 -14.69 1.28 -3.42
C GLY A 317 -14.77 2.29 -2.28
N PRO A 318 -15.98 2.60 -1.79
CA PRO A 318 -16.20 3.50 -0.66
C PRO A 318 -15.56 2.99 0.64
N ASP A 319 -15.35 3.90 1.59
CA ASP A 319 -15.02 3.53 2.98
C ASP A 319 -16.19 2.79 3.64
N LEU A 320 -15.88 1.77 4.44
CA LEU A 320 -16.88 0.90 5.09
C LEU A 320 -16.96 1.09 6.61
N ALA A 321 -16.21 2.03 7.20
CA ALA A 321 -16.14 2.21 8.66
C ALA A 321 -17.49 2.53 9.32
N ARG A 322 -18.52 2.90 8.54
CA ARG A 322 -19.87 3.25 9.01
C ARG A 322 -20.96 2.55 8.19
N GLU A 323 -20.63 1.39 7.63
CA GLU A 323 -21.57 0.63 6.81
C GLU A 323 -22.65 -0.06 7.65
N GLY A 324 -22.36 -0.37 8.91
CA GLY A 324 -23.26 -1.14 9.77
C GLY A 324 -24.65 -0.53 9.92
N GLY A 325 -25.69 -1.30 9.57
CA GLY A 325 -27.09 -0.88 9.63
C GLY A 325 -27.55 0.05 8.50
N LYS A 326 -26.68 0.40 7.55
CA LYS A 326 -27.05 1.26 6.42
C LYS A 326 -27.89 0.55 5.37
N TYR A 327 -27.64 -0.76 5.18
CA TYR A 327 -28.37 -1.59 4.24
C TYR A 327 -28.92 -2.86 4.93
N PRO A 328 -30.08 -3.39 4.48
CA PRO A 328 -30.61 -4.66 5.02
C PRO A 328 -29.70 -5.85 4.72
N ASN A 329 -29.84 -6.94 5.49
CA ASN A 329 -29.08 -8.18 5.27
C ASN A 329 -29.22 -8.72 3.84
N LEU A 330 -30.44 -8.74 3.31
CA LEU A 330 -30.70 -9.18 1.94
C LEU A 330 -30.00 -8.31 0.89
N TRP A 331 -29.82 -7.00 1.14
CA TRP A 331 -29.07 -6.14 0.23
C TRP A 331 -27.62 -6.60 0.14
N HIS A 332 -26.97 -6.90 1.28
CA HIS A 332 -25.61 -7.42 1.30
C HIS A 332 -25.50 -8.77 0.60
N VAL A 333 -26.48 -9.68 0.79
CA VAL A 333 -26.52 -10.98 0.08
C VAL A 333 -26.52 -10.76 -1.44
N ARG A 334 -27.42 -9.91 -1.94
CA ARG A 334 -27.49 -9.59 -3.38
C ARG A 334 -26.23 -8.87 -3.87
N HIS A 335 -25.69 -7.96 -3.06
CA HIS A 335 -24.49 -7.22 -3.41
C HIS A 335 -23.28 -8.13 -3.57
N PHE A 336 -23.04 -9.06 -2.63
CA PHE A 336 -21.95 -10.01 -2.74
C PHE A 336 -22.19 -11.03 -3.87
N ALA A 337 -23.43 -11.47 -4.09
CA ALA A 337 -23.74 -12.37 -5.20
C ALA A 337 -23.44 -11.73 -6.56
N ASN A 338 -23.89 -10.49 -6.76
CA ASN A 338 -23.63 -9.73 -7.97
C ASN A 338 -23.73 -8.21 -7.71
N PRO A 339 -22.61 -7.49 -7.50
CA PRO A 339 -22.64 -6.06 -7.23
C PRO A 339 -23.30 -5.24 -8.34
N ARG A 340 -23.32 -5.77 -9.58
CA ARG A 340 -23.85 -5.10 -10.77
C ARG A 340 -25.37 -5.09 -10.84
N GLU A 341 -26.05 -5.92 -10.07
CA GLU A 341 -27.53 -5.85 -9.96
C GLU A 341 -27.99 -4.63 -9.17
N LEU A 342 -27.19 -4.22 -8.17
CA LEU A 342 -27.51 -3.07 -7.31
C LEU A 342 -26.84 -1.79 -7.81
N SER A 343 -25.64 -1.91 -8.37
CA SER A 343 -24.91 -0.81 -8.99
C SER A 343 -24.38 -1.25 -10.35
N PRO A 344 -25.12 -1.01 -11.45
CA PRO A 344 -24.81 -1.52 -12.80
C PRO A 344 -23.38 -1.28 -13.30
N ARG A 345 -22.73 -0.24 -12.77
CA ARG A 345 -21.39 0.19 -13.16
C ARG A 345 -20.31 -0.17 -12.12
N SER A 346 -20.64 -1.00 -11.14
CA SER A 346 -19.70 -1.47 -10.13
C SER A 346 -18.55 -2.27 -10.75
N ILE A 347 -17.34 -1.96 -10.29
CA ILE A 347 -16.11 -2.70 -10.62
C ILE A 347 -15.76 -3.76 -9.56
N MET A 348 -16.57 -3.88 -8.50
CA MET A 348 -16.37 -4.89 -7.46
C MET A 348 -16.51 -6.31 -8.07
N PRO A 349 -15.63 -7.26 -7.71
CA PRO A 349 -15.81 -8.66 -8.05
C PRO A 349 -17.10 -9.23 -7.44
N ALA A 350 -17.66 -10.27 -8.08
CA ALA A 350 -18.75 -11.03 -7.49
C ALA A 350 -18.17 -12.13 -6.58
N TYR A 351 -18.85 -12.41 -5.46
CA TYR A 351 -18.51 -13.40 -4.45
C TYR A 351 -19.64 -14.44 -4.28
N PRO A 352 -20.12 -15.10 -5.36
CA PRO A 352 -21.24 -16.04 -5.26
C PRO A 352 -20.91 -17.28 -4.42
N HIS A 353 -19.63 -17.61 -4.26
CA HIS A 353 -19.18 -18.75 -3.43
C HIS A 353 -19.53 -18.59 -1.95
N PHE A 354 -19.76 -17.38 -1.46
CA PHE A 354 -20.21 -17.17 -0.08
C PHE A 354 -21.56 -17.82 0.21
N ALA A 355 -22.45 -17.93 -0.79
CA ALA A 355 -23.75 -18.55 -0.63
C ALA A 355 -23.69 -20.08 -0.57
N THR A 356 -22.59 -20.70 -1.04
CA THR A 356 -22.45 -22.16 -1.11
C THR A 356 -21.43 -22.71 -0.12
N ALA A 357 -20.37 -21.97 0.16
CA ALA A 357 -19.33 -22.36 1.10
C ALA A 357 -19.88 -22.48 2.53
N PRO A 358 -19.60 -23.58 3.25
CA PRO A 358 -20.03 -23.76 4.63
C PRO A 358 -19.13 -22.97 5.60
N ILE A 359 -19.68 -22.57 6.74
CA ILE A 359 -18.91 -22.01 7.85
C ILE A 359 -18.11 -23.13 8.52
N ASP A 360 -16.79 -22.95 8.64
CA ASP A 360 -15.94 -23.81 9.45
C ASP A 360 -15.98 -23.39 10.93
N PHE A 361 -16.87 -24.03 11.68
CA PHE A 361 -17.08 -23.74 13.10
C PHE A 361 -15.88 -24.09 13.98
N ASP A 362 -15.03 -25.04 13.57
CA ASP A 362 -13.83 -25.44 14.31
C ASP A 362 -12.72 -24.40 14.16
N VAL A 363 -12.57 -23.82 12.95
CA VAL A 363 -11.70 -22.66 12.73
C VAL A 363 -12.22 -21.46 13.51
N LEU A 364 -13.53 -21.20 13.46
CA LEU A 364 -14.16 -20.08 14.17
C LEU A 364 -13.87 -20.13 15.68
N ALA A 365 -14.04 -21.28 16.33
CA ALA A 365 -13.74 -21.43 17.76
C ALA A 365 -12.26 -21.17 18.06
N ARG A 366 -11.34 -21.77 17.28
CA ARG A 366 -9.89 -21.54 17.44
C ARG A 366 -9.49 -20.08 17.22
N ARG A 367 -10.20 -19.33 16.37
CA ARG A 367 -9.97 -17.89 16.17
C ARG A 367 -10.36 -17.07 17.39
N VAL A 368 -11.48 -17.39 18.03
CA VAL A 368 -11.88 -16.77 19.30
C VAL A 368 -10.81 -17.02 20.37
N ASP A 369 -10.32 -18.25 20.49
CA ASP A 369 -9.23 -18.59 21.43
C ASP A 369 -7.96 -17.78 21.16
N ALA A 370 -7.55 -17.70 19.89
CA ALA A 370 -6.37 -16.94 19.50
C ALA A 370 -6.50 -15.44 19.82
N MET A 371 -7.68 -14.86 19.59
CA MET A 371 -7.92 -13.46 19.92
C MET A 371 -8.01 -13.22 21.44
N ALA A 372 -8.53 -14.19 22.20
CA ALA A 372 -8.49 -14.17 23.66
C ALA A 372 -7.04 -14.22 24.17
N MET A 373 -6.16 -15.02 23.56
CA MET A 373 -4.72 -15.04 23.87
C MET A 373 -4.04 -13.70 23.58
N LEU A 374 -4.52 -12.95 22.58
CA LEU A 374 -4.06 -11.59 22.27
C LEU A 374 -4.60 -10.52 23.24
N GLY A 375 -5.43 -10.91 24.21
CA GLY A 375 -5.96 -10.04 25.25
C GLY A 375 -7.35 -9.47 24.98
N VAL A 376 -8.06 -9.93 23.95
CA VAL A 376 -9.44 -9.50 23.67
C VAL A 376 -10.41 -10.18 24.66
N PRO A 377 -11.29 -9.43 25.35
CA PRO A 377 -12.10 -9.95 26.45
C PRO A 377 -13.34 -10.72 25.96
N TYR A 378 -13.14 -11.93 25.45
CA TYR A 378 -14.23 -12.77 24.89
C TYR A 378 -15.15 -13.42 25.93
N GLY A 379 -14.73 -13.55 27.19
CA GLY A 379 -15.55 -14.12 28.26
C GLY A 379 -16.11 -15.51 27.90
N GLU A 380 -17.42 -15.69 28.02
CA GLU A 380 -18.10 -16.96 27.71
C GLU A 380 -17.98 -17.40 26.25
N ALA A 381 -17.65 -16.49 25.32
CA ALA A 381 -17.47 -16.87 23.92
C ALA A 381 -16.28 -17.83 23.73
N VAL A 382 -15.31 -17.88 24.65
CA VAL A 382 -14.20 -18.84 24.60
C VAL A 382 -14.70 -20.28 24.70
N THR A 383 -15.72 -20.55 25.53
CA THR A 383 -16.28 -21.90 25.70
C THR A 383 -17.54 -22.14 24.87
N ASN A 384 -18.25 -21.08 24.47
CA ASN A 384 -19.54 -21.15 23.80
C ASN A 384 -19.53 -20.56 22.37
N ALA A 385 -18.36 -20.42 21.74
CA ALA A 385 -18.22 -19.81 20.41
C ALA A 385 -19.19 -20.39 19.35
N ILE A 386 -19.25 -21.72 19.27
CA ILE A 386 -20.03 -22.43 18.24
C ILE A 386 -21.54 -22.22 18.45
N PRO A 387 -22.13 -22.49 19.63
CA PRO A 387 -23.54 -22.18 19.88
C PRO A 387 -23.90 -20.71 19.61
N MET A 388 -23.07 -19.77 20.06
CA MET A 388 -23.29 -18.33 19.83
C MET A 388 -23.31 -17.99 18.33
N ALA A 389 -22.33 -18.51 17.58
CA ALA A 389 -22.27 -18.29 16.14
C ALA A 389 -23.49 -18.88 15.41
N ARG A 390 -23.91 -20.10 15.78
CA ARG A 390 -25.09 -20.75 15.17
C ARG A 390 -26.38 -19.99 15.46
N ALA A 391 -26.55 -19.50 16.68
CA ALA A 391 -27.72 -18.70 17.06
C ALA A 391 -27.81 -17.41 16.24
N GLN A 392 -26.71 -16.64 16.17
CA GLN A 392 -26.65 -15.41 15.37
C GLN A 392 -26.83 -15.69 13.88
N ALA A 393 -26.26 -16.78 13.36
CA ALA A 393 -26.39 -17.14 11.95
C ALA A 393 -27.83 -17.54 11.59
N ALA A 394 -28.53 -18.26 12.47
CA ALA A 394 -29.93 -18.60 12.30
C ALA A 394 -30.82 -17.35 12.28
N GLU A 395 -30.56 -16.37 13.15
CA GLU A 395 -31.30 -15.10 13.18
C GLU A 395 -31.14 -14.31 11.87
N ILE A 396 -29.89 -14.12 11.41
CA ILE A 396 -29.61 -13.40 10.16
C ILE A 396 -30.20 -14.15 8.95
N ALA A 397 -30.09 -15.48 8.91
CA ALA A 397 -30.66 -16.28 7.83
C ALA A 397 -32.19 -16.18 7.81
N ALA A 398 -32.85 -16.23 8.96
CA ALA A 398 -34.30 -16.07 9.07
C ALA A 398 -34.76 -14.68 8.61
N ASP A 399 -34.03 -13.62 8.95
CA ASP A 399 -34.30 -12.26 8.44
C ASP A 399 -34.15 -12.16 6.91
N ILE A 400 -33.11 -12.78 6.35
CA ILE A 400 -32.90 -12.84 4.89
C ILE A 400 -34.07 -13.56 4.22
N GLU A 401 -34.50 -14.70 4.74
CA GLU A 401 -35.64 -15.46 4.21
C GLU A 401 -36.95 -14.66 4.31
N ALA A 402 -37.22 -14.07 5.48
CA ALA A 402 -38.43 -13.27 5.73
C ALA A 402 -38.54 -12.05 4.81
N THR A 403 -37.40 -11.50 4.36
CA THR A 403 -37.34 -10.35 3.43
C THR A 403 -37.33 -10.76 1.96
N GLY A 404 -37.52 -12.05 1.64
CA GLY A 404 -37.61 -12.56 0.27
C GLY A 404 -36.26 -12.98 -0.34
N GLY A 405 -35.30 -13.32 0.51
CA GLY A 405 -34.00 -13.88 0.14
C GLY A 405 -34.00 -15.41 -0.03
N PRO A 406 -32.85 -15.99 -0.42
CA PRO A 406 -32.72 -17.44 -0.55
C PRO A 406 -32.71 -18.12 0.82
N ALA A 407 -33.28 -19.31 0.88
CA ALA A 407 -33.36 -20.11 2.10
C ALA A 407 -32.13 -20.98 2.35
N GLY A 408 -31.95 -21.43 3.59
CA GLY A 408 -30.92 -22.40 3.96
C GLY A 408 -29.51 -21.79 4.02
N LEU A 409 -29.41 -20.51 4.40
CA LEU A 409 -28.11 -19.81 4.49
C LEU A 409 -27.45 -19.90 5.87
N ALA A 410 -28.13 -20.45 6.89
CA ALA A 410 -27.68 -20.42 8.28
C ALA A 410 -26.31 -21.10 8.52
N ASP A 411 -25.92 -22.04 7.65
CA ASP A 411 -24.62 -22.71 7.67
C ASP A 411 -23.63 -22.18 6.62
N ARG A 412 -23.97 -21.10 5.91
CA ARG A 412 -23.21 -20.56 4.78
C ARG A 412 -22.41 -19.33 5.16
N GLU A 413 -21.24 -19.21 4.55
CA GLU A 413 -20.30 -18.12 4.77
C GLU A 413 -20.92 -16.72 4.52
N ILE A 414 -21.92 -16.61 3.63
CA ILE A 414 -22.62 -15.36 3.35
C ILE A 414 -23.20 -14.72 4.61
N VAL A 415 -23.70 -15.52 5.55
CA VAL A 415 -24.27 -15.02 6.80
C VAL A 415 -23.19 -14.45 7.72
N ALA A 416 -22.00 -15.05 7.74
CA ALA A 416 -20.88 -14.55 8.53
C ALA A 416 -20.36 -13.20 8.03
N ILE A 417 -20.15 -13.04 6.72
CA ILE A 417 -19.71 -11.75 6.17
C ILE A 417 -20.78 -10.67 6.34
N VAL A 418 -22.06 -11.01 6.23
CA VAL A 418 -23.17 -10.07 6.51
C VAL A 418 -23.15 -9.65 7.97
N ALA A 419 -22.96 -10.57 8.92
CA ALA A 419 -22.83 -10.24 10.34
C ALA A 419 -21.71 -9.22 10.58
N TYR A 420 -20.54 -9.44 9.97
CA TYR A 420 -19.43 -8.50 10.06
C TYR A 420 -19.78 -7.12 9.43
N MET A 421 -20.38 -7.10 8.22
CA MET A 421 -20.77 -5.84 7.57
C MET A 421 -21.77 -5.03 8.41
N GLN A 422 -22.73 -5.70 9.05
CA GLN A 422 -23.72 -5.05 9.91
C GLN A 422 -23.13 -4.48 11.20
N ARG A 423 -21.99 -5.02 11.62
CA ARG A 423 -21.34 -4.69 12.89
C ARG A 423 -20.43 -3.45 12.81
N ILE A 424 -19.77 -3.23 11.67
CA ILE A 424 -18.74 -2.18 11.53
C ILE A 424 -19.34 -0.79 11.80
N GLY A 425 -18.73 -0.05 12.72
CA GLY A 425 -19.10 1.34 13.04
C GLY A 425 -20.30 1.54 13.95
N ARG A 426 -20.97 0.47 14.42
CA ARG A 426 -22.18 0.57 15.25
C ARG A 426 -21.93 1.03 16.68
N ASP A 427 -20.79 0.68 17.28
CA ASP A 427 -20.55 0.89 18.72
C ASP A 427 -20.55 2.35 19.17
N ILE A 428 -20.24 3.27 18.25
CA ILE A 428 -20.22 4.70 18.55
C ILE A 428 -21.60 5.35 18.38
N ALA A 429 -22.54 4.71 17.67
CA ALA A 429 -23.89 5.23 17.51
C ALA A 429 -24.70 5.09 18.81
N THR A 430 -24.39 4.08 19.63
CA THR A 430 -24.97 3.88 20.97
C THR A 430 -24.51 4.90 22.02
N THR A 431 -23.46 5.68 21.74
CA THR A 431 -22.98 6.76 22.62
C THR A 431 -23.58 8.14 22.28
N GLY A 432 -24.84 8.17 21.85
CA GLY A 432 -25.56 9.41 21.57
C GLY A 432 -25.30 10.48 22.63
N THR A 433 -24.89 11.68 22.19
CA THR A 433 -24.82 12.91 22.99
C THR A 433 -23.89 12.89 24.21
N VAL A 434 -22.58 13.01 23.97
CA VAL A 434 -21.75 13.91 24.80
C VAL A 434 -21.02 14.86 23.86
N ALA A 435 -21.75 15.87 23.36
CA ALA A 435 -21.12 17.06 22.83
C ALA A 435 -20.32 17.68 23.99
N SER A 436 -19.00 17.63 23.89
CA SER A 436 -18.12 18.38 24.78
C SER A 436 -18.47 19.86 24.64
N ARG A 437 -19.22 20.41 25.60
CA ARG A 437 -19.17 21.84 25.90
C ARG A 437 -17.76 22.11 26.41
N GLY A 438 -16.84 22.35 25.49
CA GLY A 438 -15.56 22.95 25.81
C GLY A 438 -15.82 24.37 26.28
N THR A 439 -15.62 24.61 27.57
CA THR A 439 -15.30 25.93 28.09
C THR A 439 -14.00 26.39 27.44
N ALA A 440 -14.07 27.46 26.64
CA ALA A 440 -12.90 28.14 26.13
C ALA A 440 -12.14 28.82 27.28
N PRO A 441 -10.80 28.95 27.22
CA PRO A 441 -10.06 29.92 28.03
C PRO A 441 -10.38 31.36 27.61
#